data_AF-A0A850QBM6-F1
#
_entry.id   AF-A0A850QBM6-F1
#
_cell.length_a   1.000
_cell.length_b   1.000
_cell.length_c   1.000
_cell.angle_alpha   90.00
_cell.angle_beta   90.00
_cell.angle_gamma   90.00
#
_symmetry.space_group_name_H-M   'P 1'
#
loop_
_entity.id
_entity.type
_entity.pdbx_description
1 polymer ?
#
loop_
_entity_poly.entity_id
_entity_poly.type
_entity_poly.pdbx_seq_one_letter_code
_entity_poly.pdbx_strand_id
1 'polypeptide(L)'
;MSIRYLKVAGVGLAGLTAAMHIFVGSVDTLFPLLEGDLDMVIKSTFHACWHFISVFLAFSVWSFASETESAKMIARLWIAFAACFFTVGLYSAGLRGLIIVPQWTLLWAAGVLVLLHFRQIESKTA
;
A
#
# COMPACT_ATOMS: atom_id res chain seq x y z
N MET A 1 -15.49 -6.02 -18.12
CA MET A 1 -14.48 -6.80 -17.37
C MET A 1 -15.20 -7.65 -16.33
N SER A 2 -14.96 -8.96 -16.27
CA SER A 2 -15.63 -9.83 -15.28
C SER A 2 -15.18 -9.50 -13.85
N ILE A 3 -16.12 -9.56 -12.91
CA ILE A 3 -15.96 -9.24 -11.48
C ILE A 3 -14.81 -9.99 -10.82
N ARG A 4 -14.53 -11.21 -11.31
CA ARG A 4 -13.44 -12.07 -10.85
C ARG A 4 -12.06 -11.51 -11.23
N TYR A 5 -11.93 -10.84 -12.38
CA TYR A 5 -10.66 -10.26 -12.79
C TYR A 5 -10.29 -9.03 -11.95
N LEU A 6 -11.27 -8.22 -11.54
CA LEU A 6 -11.01 -7.08 -10.65
C LEU A 6 -10.48 -7.54 -9.30
N LYS A 7 -11.08 -8.59 -8.72
CA LYS A 7 -10.59 -9.20 -7.48
C LYS A 7 -9.16 -9.71 -7.63
N VAL A 8 -8.91 -10.56 -8.62
CA VAL A 8 -7.59 -11.17 -8.83
C VAL A 8 -6.52 -10.11 -9.07
N ALA A 9 -6.81 -9.09 -9.89
CA ALA A 9 -5.89 -8.00 -10.13
C ALA A 9 -5.65 -7.15 -8.87
N GLY A 10 -6.70 -6.77 -8.15
CA GLY A 10 -6.59 -5.96 -6.93
C GLY A 10 -5.81 -6.68 -5.82
N VAL A 11 -6.14 -7.95 -5.55
CA VAL A 11 -5.43 -8.78 -4.56
C VAL A 11 -3.99 -9.04 -5.01
N GLY A 12 -3.76 -9.33 -6.30
CA GLY A 12 -2.42 -9.56 -6.84
C GLY A 12 -1.52 -8.34 -6.71
N LEU A 13 -2.02 -7.14 -7.07
CA LEU A 13 -1.28 -5.90 -6.88
C LEU A 13 -1.06 -5.59 -5.40
N ALA A 14 -2.02 -5.89 -4.53
CA ALA A 14 -1.83 -5.74 -3.09
C ALA A 14 -0.72 -6.65 -2.56
N GLY A 15 -0.70 -7.92 -2.98
CA GLY A 15 0.35 -8.88 -2.63
C GLY A 15 1.72 -8.43 -3.11
N LEU A 16 1.81 -7.99 -4.36
CA LEU A 16 3.05 -7.45 -4.92
C LEU A 16 3.54 -6.22 -4.15
N THR A 17 2.64 -5.29 -3.81
CA THR A 17 2.95 -4.09 -3.03
C THR A 17 3.50 -4.45 -1.65
N ALA A 18 2.86 -5.40 -0.96
CA ALA A 18 3.31 -5.87 0.35
C ALA A 18 4.70 -6.52 0.27
N ALA A 19 4.93 -7.38 -0.72
CA ALA A 19 6.22 -8.04 -0.93
C ALA A 19 7.32 -7.03 -1.28
N MET A 20 7.05 -6.08 -2.19
CA MET A 20 7.99 -5.01 -2.53
C MET A 20 8.33 -4.15 -1.31
N HIS A 21 7.33 -3.77 -0.51
CA HIS A 21 7.58 -3.04 0.73
C HIS A 21 8.50 -3.83 1.66
N ILE A 22 8.16 -5.09 1.97
CA ILE A 22 8.89 -5.90 2.95
C ILE A 22 10.31 -6.21 2.48
N PHE A 23 10.51 -6.60 1.23
CA PHE A 23 11.82 -7.10 0.77
C PHE A 23 12.65 -6.01 0.09
N VAL A 24 12.11 -5.41 -0.99
CA VAL A 24 12.84 -4.40 -1.78
C VAL A 24 13.00 -3.13 -0.96
N GLY A 25 11.93 -2.65 -0.33
CA GLY A 25 11.96 -1.48 0.52
C GLY A 25 12.90 -1.63 1.71
N SER A 26 13.10 -2.85 2.24
CA SER A 26 14.02 -3.03 3.35
C SER A 26 15.45 -2.71 2.94
N VAL A 27 15.86 -3.17 1.75
CA VAL A 27 17.18 -2.92 1.19
C VAL A 27 17.33 -1.47 0.73
N ASP A 28 16.33 -0.93 0.03
CA ASP A 28 16.45 0.39 -0.63
C ASP A 28 16.11 1.56 0.30
N THR A 29 15.42 1.33 1.42
CA THR A 29 14.92 2.39 2.30
C THR A 29 15.21 2.14 3.77
N LEU A 30 14.80 1.00 4.33
CA LEU A 30 14.95 0.76 5.77
C LEU A 30 16.41 0.68 6.19
N PHE A 31 17.23 -0.16 5.55
CA PHE A 31 18.63 -0.33 5.94
C PHE A 31 19.43 0.97 5.80
N PRO A 32 19.34 1.72 4.70
CA PRO A 32 19.98 3.04 4.61
C PRO A 32 19.55 4.00 5.74
N LEU A 33 18.27 3.99 6.13
CA LEU A 33 17.78 4.79 7.25
C LEU A 33 18.41 4.37 8.59
N LEU A 34 18.54 3.06 8.84
CA LEU A 34 19.11 2.53 10.09
C LEU A 34 20.64 2.67 10.16
N GLU A 35 21.31 2.66 9.02
CA GLU A 35 22.76 2.88 8.90
C GLU A 35 23.14 4.37 8.99
N GLY A 36 22.22 5.29 8.66
CA GLY A 36 22.45 6.73 8.72
C GLY A 36 22.81 7.25 10.12
N ASP A 37 23.43 8.43 10.21
CA ASP A 37 23.79 9.07 11.48
C ASP A 37 22.58 9.74 12.14
N LEU A 38 21.73 8.94 12.77
CA LEU A 38 20.51 9.35 13.46
C LEU A 38 20.51 8.85 14.91
N ASP A 39 19.88 9.61 15.79
CA ASP A 39 19.65 9.19 17.17
C ASP A 39 18.89 7.85 17.24
N MET A 40 19.27 7.03 18.23
CA MET A 40 18.71 5.69 18.43
C MET A 40 17.18 5.68 18.56
N VAL A 41 16.60 6.70 19.20
CA VAL A 41 15.14 6.81 19.37
C VAL A 41 14.46 7.00 18.01
N ILE A 42 15.05 7.84 17.15
CA ILE A 42 14.52 8.11 15.80
C ILE A 42 14.58 6.83 14.96
N LYS A 43 15.73 6.15 14.92
CA LYS A 43 15.91 4.89 14.18
C LYS A 43 14.92 3.82 14.62
N SER A 44 14.82 3.60 15.94
CA SER A 44 13.94 2.58 16.52
C SER A 44 12.47 2.85 16.20
N THR A 45 12.06 4.12 16.23
CA THR A 45 10.69 4.53 15.91
C THR A 45 10.35 4.22 14.45
N PHE A 46 11.19 4.62 13.50
CA PHE A 46 10.95 4.33 12.09
C PHE A 46 11.03 2.83 11.78
N HIS A 47 11.92 2.08 12.46
CA HIS A 47 11.98 0.63 12.33
C HIS A 47 10.66 -0.03 12.80
N ALA A 48 10.10 0.42 13.92
CA ALA A 48 8.80 -0.07 14.38
C ALA A 48 7.67 0.30 13.39
N CYS A 49 7.64 1.55 12.91
CA CYS A 49 6.68 1.98 11.90
C CYS A 49 6.75 1.15 10.62
N TRP A 50 7.96 0.77 10.19
CA TRP A 50 8.16 -0.13 9.05
C TRP A 50 7.44 -1.47 9.23
N HIS A 51 7.62 -2.11 10.39
CA HIS A 51 6.97 -3.38 10.71
C HIS A 51 5.45 -3.23 10.87
N PHE A 52 4.96 -2.12 11.42
CA PHE A 52 3.52 -1.85 11.49
C PHE A 52 2.88 -1.80 10.10
N ILE A 53 3.52 -1.11 9.15
CA ILE A 53 3.06 -1.06 7.77
C ILE A 53 3.20 -2.42 7.09
N SER A 54 4.29 -3.14 7.31
CA SER A 54 4.48 -4.50 6.78
C SER A 54 3.35 -5.46 7.21
N VAL A 55 3.01 -5.47 8.50
CA VAL A 55 1.91 -6.27 9.05
C VAL A 55 0.57 -5.82 8.46
N PHE A 56 0.32 -4.51 8.40
CA PHE A 56 -0.92 -3.97 7.82
C PHE A 56 -1.08 -4.38 6.34
N LEU A 57 -0.03 -4.25 5.53
CA LEU A 57 -0.07 -4.61 4.10
C LEU A 57 -0.30 -6.11 3.92
N ALA A 58 0.39 -6.96 4.68
CA ALA A 58 0.19 -8.42 4.64
C ALA A 58 -1.25 -8.80 5.04
N PHE A 59 -1.78 -8.21 6.12
CA PHE A 59 -3.14 -8.42 6.55
C PHE A 59 -4.17 -7.93 5.53
N SER A 60 -3.89 -6.81 4.86
CA SER A 60 -4.76 -6.26 3.81
C SER A 60 -4.94 -7.24 2.65
N VAL A 61 -3.88 -7.95 2.25
CA VAL A 61 -3.93 -8.96 1.18
C VAL A 61 -4.91 -10.07 1.55
N TRP A 62 -4.81 -10.60 2.77
CA TRP A 62 -5.75 -11.58 3.29
C TRP A 62 -7.19 -11.03 3.32
N SER A 63 -7.38 -9.83 3.87
CA SER A 63 -8.69 -9.19 3.96
C SER A 63 -9.35 -9.01 2.58
N PHE A 64 -8.58 -8.60 1.57
CA PHE A 64 -9.06 -8.46 0.19
C PHE A 64 -9.36 -9.82 -0.46
N ALA A 65 -8.54 -10.84 -0.22
CA ALA A 65 -8.75 -12.18 -0.78
C ALA A 65 -9.99 -12.86 -0.18
N SER A 66 -10.17 -12.71 1.14
CA SER A 66 -11.28 -13.28 1.91
C SER A 66 -12.54 -12.42 1.91
N GLU A 67 -12.51 -11.24 1.28
CA GLU A 67 -13.64 -10.29 1.21
C GLU A 67 -14.25 -9.98 2.58
N THR A 68 -13.40 -9.73 3.59
CA THR A 68 -13.88 -9.46 4.94
C THR A 68 -14.71 -8.18 5.01
N GLU A 69 -15.55 -8.03 6.04
CA GLU A 69 -16.36 -6.81 6.26
C GLU A 69 -15.52 -5.52 6.27
N SER A 70 -14.26 -5.61 6.74
CA SER A 70 -13.30 -4.51 6.78
C SER A 70 -12.60 -4.20 5.46
N ALA A 71 -12.70 -5.06 4.44
CA ALA A 71 -11.93 -4.96 3.20
C ALA A 71 -12.17 -3.64 2.45
N LYS A 72 -13.43 -3.16 2.42
CA LYS A 72 -13.76 -1.84 1.82
C LYS A 72 -13.07 -0.68 2.55
N MET A 73 -13.02 -0.72 3.87
CA MET A 73 -12.35 0.32 4.66
C MET A 73 -10.84 0.28 4.44
N ILE A 74 -10.25 -0.92 4.46
CA ILE A 74 -8.81 -1.11 4.23
C ILE A 74 -8.43 -0.62 2.82
N ALA A 75 -9.25 -0.90 1.79
CA ALA A 75 -9.00 -0.40 0.44
C ALA A 75 -9.04 1.14 0.36
N ARG A 76 -9.89 1.80 1.15
CA ARG A 76 -9.89 3.28 1.27
C ARG A 76 -8.62 3.80 1.96
N LEU A 77 -8.13 3.09 2.99
CA LEU A 77 -6.84 3.42 3.62
C LEU A 77 -5.68 3.30 2.65
N TRP A 78 -5.68 2.29 1.76
CA TRP A 78 -4.67 2.18 0.69
C TRP A 78 -4.67 3.40 -0.22
N ILE A 79 -5.84 3.92 -0.60
CA ILE A 79 -5.96 5.15 -1.40
C ILE A 79 -5.47 6.37 -0.60
N ALA A 80 -5.78 6.45 0.70
CA ALA A 80 -5.28 7.53 1.56
C ALA A 80 -3.75 7.49 1.69
N PHE A 81 -3.15 6.30 1.85
CA PHE A 81 -1.70 6.13 1.89
C PHE A 81 -1.04 6.47 0.55
N ALA A 82 -1.69 6.14 -0.56
CA ALA A 82 -1.25 6.59 -1.88
C ALA A 82 -1.22 8.12 -1.98
N ALA A 83 -2.25 8.80 -1.46
CA ALA A 83 -2.27 10.26 -1.39
C ALA A 83 -1.13 10.81 -0.52
N CYS A 84 -0.79 10.16 0.60
CA CYS A 84 0.37 10.54 1.41
C CYS A 84 1.69 10.43 0.61
N PHE A 85 1.95 9.30 -0.05
CA PHE A 85 3.16 9.15 -0.87
C PHE A 85 3.21 10.15 -2.03
N PHE A 86 2.08 10.39 -2.69
CA PHE A 86 1.98 11.36 -3.77
C PHE A 86 2.31 12.77 -3.27
N THR A 87 1.67 13.21 -2.19
CA THR A 87 1.85 14.56 -1.64
C THR A 87 3.24 14.77 -1.06
N VAL A 88 3.77 13.81 -0.30
CA VAL A 88 5.14 13.87 0.25
C VAL A 88 6.18 13.85 -0.86
N GLY A 89 6.02 13.01 -1.88
CA GLY A 89 6.90 12.98 -3.05
C GLY A 89 6.92 14.31 -3.78
N LEU A 90 5.73 14.85 -4.06
CA LEU A 90 5.58 16.15 -4.73
C LEU A 90 6.19 17.29 -3.90
N TYR A 91 5.98 17.30 -2.59
CA TYR A 91 6.55 18.30 -1.69
C TYR A 91 8.08 18.22 -1.63
N SER A 92 8.63 17.00 -1.58
CA SER A 92 10.07 16.80 -1.37
C SER A 92 10.91 17.07 -2.62
N ALA A 93 10.40 16.77 -3.82
CA ALA A 93 11.19 16.87 -5.05
C ALA A 93 10.36 17.20 -6.31
N GLY A 94 9.16 17.79 -6.16
CA GLY A 94 8.28 18.13 -7.28
C GLY A 94 7.85 16.89 -8.07
N LEU A 95 7.64 17.04 -9.39
CA LEU A 95 7.25 15.93 -10.26
C LEU A 95 8.28 14.79 -10.26
N ARG A 96 9.57 15.10 -10.07
CA ARG A 96 10.63 14.09 -9.95
C ARG A 96 10.42 13.22 -8.71
N GLY A 97 9.92 13.79 -7.62
CA GLY A 97 9.59 13.05 -6.41
C GLY A 97 8.57 11.93 -6.65
N LEU A 98 7.58 12.14 -7.53
CA LEU A 98 6.59 11.11 -7.87
C LEU A 98 7.19 9.87 -8.58
N ILE A 99 8.38 10.02 -9.17
CA ILE A 99 9.15 8.95 -9.79
C ILE A 99 10.09 8.29 -8.77
N ILE A 100 10.68 9.10 -7.87
CA ILE A 100 11.60 8.63 -6.82
C ILE A 100 10.85 7.80 -5.76
N VAL A 101 9.65 8.22 -5.37
CA VAL A 101 8.78 7.50 -4.43
C VAL A 101 7.50 6.99 -5.13
N PRO A 102 7.61 5.97 -6.00
CA PRO A 102 6.51 5.51 -6.85
C PRO A 102 5.45 4.68 -6.11
N GLN A 103 5.55 4.51 -4.79
CA GLN A 103 4.67 3.66 -3.97
C GLN A 103 3.18 4.04 -4.12
N TRP A 104 2.89 5.31 -4.39
CA TRP A 104 1.52 5.80 -4.61
C TRP A 104 0.80 5.07 -5.74
N THR A 105 1.52 4.63 -6.78
CA THR A 105 0.92 4.01 -7.97
C THR A 105 0.21 2.70 -7.65
N LEU A 106 0.93 1.76 -7.04
CA LEU A 106 0.41 0.43 -6.73
C LEU A 106 -0.61 0.47 -5.58
N LEU A 107 -0.39 1.32 -4.57
CA LEU A 107 -1.35 1.53 -3.48
C LEU A 107 -2.69 2.03 -4.00
N TRP A 108 -2.67 3.06 -4.87
CA TRP A 108 -3.87 3.60 -5.47
C TRP A 108 -4.56 2.57 -6.38
N ALA A 109 -3.80 1.94 -7.27
CA ALA A 109 -4.35 0.96 -8.22
C ALA A 109 -5.01 -0.23 -7.52
N ALA A 110 -4.33 -0.82 -6.52
CA ALA A 110 -4.88 -1.94 -5.76
C ALA A 110 -6.14 -1.54 -4.98
N GLY A 111 -6.11 -0.41 -4.26
CA GLY A 111 -7.26 0.09 -3.51
C GLY A 111 -8.47 0.36 -4.41
N VAL A 112 -8.27 0.99 -5.57
CA VAL A 112 -9.35 1.28 -6.53
C VAL A 112 -9.93 -0.02 -7.11
N LEU A 113 -9.10 -0.98 -7.52
CA LEU A 113 -9.58 -2.25 -8.10
C LEU A 113 -10.42 -3.04 -7.09
N VAL A 114 -10.01 -3.08 -5.82
CA VAL A 114 -10.78 -3.74 -4.75
C VAL A 114 -12.12 -3.04 -4.53
N LEU A 115 -12.16 -1.70 -4.48
CA LEU A 115 -13.42 -0.97 -4.33
C LEU A 115 -14.36 -1.14 -5.54
N LEU A 116 -13.81 -1.16 -6.76
CA LEU A 116 -14.60 -1.42 -7.96
C LEU A 116 -15.19 -2.84 -7.96
N HIS A 117 -14.45 -3.83 -7.47
CA HIS A 117 -14.94 -5.19 -7.29
C HIS A 117 -16.15 -5.21 -6.33
N PHE A 118 -16.04 -4.62 -5.14
CA PHE A 118 -17.15 -4.58 -4.18
C PHE A 118 -18.37 -3.81 -4.73
N ARG A 119 -18.15 -2.69 -5.41
CA ARG A 119 -19.24 -1.94 -6.06
C ARG A 119 -19.99 -2.78 -7.09
N GLN A 120 -19.30 -3.64 -7.84
CA GLN A 120 -19.94 -4.55 -8.79
C GLN A 120 -20.75 -5.64 -8.09
N ILE A 121 -20.32 -6.14 -6.93
CA ILE A 121 -21.09 -7.10 -6.13
C ILE A 121 -22.42 -6.44 -5.70
N GLU A 122 -22.33 -5.27 -5.08
CA GLU A 122 -23.49 -4.52 -4.57
C GLU A 122 -24.50 -4.20 -5.68
N SER A 123 -24.03 -3.82 -6.87
CA SER A 123 -24.92 -3.54 -8.02
C SER A 123 -25.66 -4.75 -8.58
N LYS A 124 -25.21 -5.97 -8.29
CA LYS A 124 -25.86 -7.21 -8.72
C LYS A 124 -26.83 -7.78 -7.68
N THR A 125 -26.71 -7.32 -6.45
CA THR A 125 -27.55 -7.74 -5.32
C THR A 125 -28.70 -6.77 -5.03
N ALA A 126 -28.69 -5.59 -5.66
CA ALA A 126 -29.76 -4.59 -5.64
C ALA A 126 -30.77 -4.85 -6.76
#